data_AF-A0A8C8VFS8-F1
#
_entry.id   AF-A0A8C8VFS8-F1
#
_cell.length_a   1.000
_cell.length_b   1.000
_cell.length_c   1.000
_cell.angle_alpha   90.00
_cell.angle_beta   90.00
_cell.angle_gamma   90.00
#
_symmetry.space_group_name_H-M   'P 1'
#
loop_
_entity.id
_entity.type
_entity.pdbx_description
1 polymer ?
#
loop_
_entity_poly.entity_id
_entity_poly.type
_entity_poly.pdbx_seq_one_letter_code
_entity_poly.pdbx_strand_id
1 'polypeptide(L)'
;MGDRIPRERQQLVRDRHTEQTPQHSSLQHVGTGGQGEACWAMGTMLRSADNPSHFQPHPRLGLACRAIWESEFNVYGMERLQPLTLLCWLPFVPRVLSLAREYASKRIVFGKLIRDHPLHMQTMARLEVETRGAFLLLMETARLLGLEETHMASEEDLHLLRLLTPVAKLYTGKQAIAVISEGLECFGGQGYLEDTGLPVALRDAQVLTIWEGTTNILALDVLRSLVKSQGQVLAAFFSSVQGKLELASSISELDSPVRLVQDALRRLGQFTQRVSSEGAAAMELAARDFAYTLARIYTGALLLEHAARPDASSTDAYVAQRWCKQDLCPVESEEKAGYYYGKAAAMDTSLVYEGSPVLKGKL
;
A
#
# COMPACT_ATOMS: atom_id res chain seq x y z
N MET A 1 -19.69 21.44 -64.59
CA MET A 1 -20.50 21.78 -63.41
C MET A 1 -19.97 20.94 -62.26
N GLY A 2 -18.95 21.31 -61.50
CA GLY A 2 -18.58 22.66 -61.10
C GLY A 2 -19.61 23.18 -60.11
N ASP A 3 -19.43 22.88 -58.82
CA ASP A 3 -19.47 23.93 -57.80
C ASP A 3 -18.71 23.53 -56.54
N ARG A 4 -17.73 24.39 -56.23
CA ARG A 4 -16.82 24.34 -55.08
C ARG A 4 -17.50 25.08 -53.93
N ILE A 5 -17.50 24.47 -52.76
CA ILE A 5 -17.89 25.16 -51.52
C ILE A 5 -16.78 26.17 -51.13
N PRO A 6 -17.10 27.42 -50.71
CA PRO A 6 -16.13 28.52 -50.65
C PRO A 6 -15.13 28.44 -49.49
N ARG A 7 -13.88 28.84 -49.79
CA ARG A 7 -12.78 29.03 -48.82
C ARG A 7 -12.98 30.31 -48.00
N GLU A 8 -13.89 30.31 -47.02
CA GLU A 8 -13.99 31.42 -46.05
C GLU A 8 -14.31 30.97 -44.61
N ARG A 9 -14.27 29.66 -44.32
CA ARG A 9 -14.39 29.11 -42.95
C ARG A 9 -13.14 28.39 -42.42
N GLN A 10 -11.97 28.70 -42.99
CA GLN A 10 -10.67 28.22 -42.48
C GLN A 10 -9.76 29.33 -41.92
N GLN A 11 -10.21 30.58 -41.94
CA GLN A 11 -9.44 31.72 -41.40
C GLN A 11 -9.84 32.10 -39.95
N LEU A 12 -11.00 31.66 -39.44
CA LEU A 12 -11.50 32.06 -38.11
C LEU A 12 -11.08 31.14 -36.94
N VAL A 13 -10.24 30.13 -37.20
CA VAL A 13 -9.66 29.24 -36.17
C VAL A 13 -8.15 29.47 -36.00
N ARG A 14 -7.52 30.34 -36.80
CA ARG A 14 -6.10 30.68 -36.68
C ARG A 14 -5.78 31.94 -35.90
N ASP A 15 -6.76 32.79 -35.59
CA ASP A 15 -6.53 34.11 -34.97
C ASP A 15 -6.95 34.20 -33.49
N ARG A 16 -6.90 33.09 -32.73
CA ARG A 16 -7.04 33.08 -31.25
C ARG A 16 -5.84 32.50 -30.50
N HIS A 17 -4.66 32.54 -31.10
CA HIS A 17 -3.40 32.20 -30.43
C HIS A 17 -2.32 33.25 -30.70
N THR A 18 -2.62 34.51 -30.42
CA THR A 18 -1.62 35.58 -30.33
C THR A 18 -2.07 36.62 -29.30
N GLU A 19 -1.99 36.26 -28.02
CA GLU A 19 -1.89 37.22 -26.92
C GLU A 19 -0.67 36.84 -26.05
N GLN A 20 0.43 37.47 -26.43
CA GLN A 20 1.55 37.97 -25.61
C GLN A 20 1.75 37.35 -24.21
N THR A 21 2.68 36.39 -24.12
CA THR A 21 3.47 36.12 -22.91
C THR A 21 4.38 37.31 -22.58
N PRO A 22 4.37 37.85 -21.33
CA PRO A 22 5.40 38.79 -20.90
C PRO A 22 6.73 38.07 -20.71
N GLN A 23 7.80 38.73 -21.14
CA GLN A 23 9.18 38.27 -21.12
C GLN A 23 9.67 38.03 -19.68
N HIS A 24 10.35 36.89 -19.49
CA HIS A 24 11.16 36.56 -18.32
C HIS A 24 12.23 37.64 -18.10
N SER A 25 12.19 38.32 -16.95
CA SER A 25 13.40 38.86 -16.34
C SER A 25 14.06 37.78 -15.49
N SER A 26 15.34 37.63 -15.74
CA SER A 26 16.29 36.73 -15.09
C SER A 26 16.28 36.86 -13.56
N LEU A 27 15.82 35.80 -12.88
CA LEU A 27 16.25 35.48 -11.52
C LEU A 27 16.91 34.10 -11.55
N GLN A 28 18.14 34.10 -11.07
CA GLN A 28 19.14 33.07 -11.22
C GLN A 28 18.68 31.74 -10.63
N HIS A 29 18.92 30.66 -11.38
CA HIS A 29 18.86 29.29 -10.89
C HIS A 29 19.79 29.12 -9.70
N VAL A 30 19.21 28.82 -8.54
CA VAL A 30 19.86 28.02 -7.49
C VAL A 30 19.09 26.70 -7.45
N GLY A 31 19.81 25.60 -7.71
CA GLY A 31 19.23 24.28 -7.99
C GLY A 31 18.35 23.73 -6.88
N THR A 32 17.06 23.56 -7.19
CA THR A 32 16.06 22.79 -6.43
C THR A 32 15.04 22.17 -7.41
N GLY A 33 15.53 21.54 -8.48
CA GLY A 33 14.68 20.90 -9.48
C GLY A 33 14.40 19.44 -9.10
N GLY A 34 13.21 19.15 -8.58
CA GLY A 34 12.74 17.81 -8.19
C GLY A 34 11.83 17.85 -6.97
N GLN A 35 12.37 18.28 -5.83
CA GLN A 35 11.64 18.33 -4.55
C GLN A 35 10.44 19.29 -4.54
N GLY A 36 10.49 20.37 -5.33
CA GLY A 36 9.39 21.33 -5.43
C GLY A 36 8.13 20.76 -6.08
N GLU A 37 8.25 19.82 -7.02
CA GLU A 37 7.12 19.23 -7.74
C GLU A 37 6.44 18.13 -6.92
N ALA A 38 7.21 17.32 -6.18
CA ALA A 38 6.67 16.35 -5.22
C ALA A 38 5.94 17.03 -4.06
N CYS A 39 6.51 18.10 -3.49
CA CYS A 39 5.84 18.92 -2.47
C CYS A 39 4.61 19.66 -3.03
N TRP A 40 4.62 20.08 -4.30
CA TRP A 40 3.47 20.69 -4.95
C TRP A 40 2.35 19.66 -5.19
N ALA A 41 2.67 18.44 -5.63
CA ALA A 41 1.71 17.35 -5.75
C ALA A 41 1.13 16.96 -4.38
N MET A 42 1.96 16.85 -3.34
CA MET A 42 1.55 16.58 -1.96
C MET A 42 0.65 17.70 -1.41
N GLY A 43 0.99 18.96 -1.66
CA GLY A 43 0.16 20.11 -1.29
C GLY A 43 -1.15 20.22 -2.07
N THR A 44 -1.24 19.67 -3.28
CA THR A 44 -2.47 19.65 -4.08
C THR A 44 -3.36 18.47 -3.69
N MET A 45 -2.78 17.33 -3.29
CA MET A 45 -3.49 16.17 -2.74
C MET A 45 -4.02 16.41 -1.33
N LEU A 46 -3.27 17.11 -0.47
CA LEU A 46 -3.74 17.46 0.88
C LEU A 46 -4.84 18.54 0.85
N ARG A 47 -4.73 19.55 -0.02
CA ARG A 47 -5.77 20.59 -0.19
C ARG A 47 -7.08 20.08 -0.80
N SER A 48 -7.05 18.93 -1.49
CA SER A 48 -8.25 18.32 -2.08
C SER A 48 -9.02 17.41 -1.12
N ALA A 49 -8.46 17.08 0.05
CA ALA A 49 -9.17 16.40 1.12
C ALA A 49 -10.17 17.31 1.87
N ASP A 50 -9.96 18.64 1.84
CA ASP A 50 -10.72 19.60 2.66
C ASP A 50 -11.99 20.18 1.98
N ASN A 51 -12.20 19.98 0.67
CA ASN A 51 -13.41 20.51 0.00
C ASN A 51 -13.88 19.66 -1.21
N PRO A 52 -14.92 18.80 -1.04
CA PRO A 52 -15.38 17.87 -2.07
C PRO A 52 -16.19 18.50 -3.23
N SER A 53 -16.45 19.81 -3.21
CA SER A 53 -17.40 20.46 -4.14
C SER A 53 -16.80 20.95 -5.48
N HIS A 54 -15.47 20.92 -5.65
CA HIS A 54 -14.80 21.51 -6.83
C HIS A 54 -13.88 20.55 -7.61
N PHE A 55 -14.02 19.23 -7.44
CA PHE A 55 -13.16 18.29 -8.14
C PHE A 55 -13.73 17.89 -9.52
N GLN A 56 -13.12 18.39 -10.61
CA GLN A 56 -13.33 17.82 -11.94
C GLN A 56 -12.43 16.59 -12.14
N PRO A 57 -12.94 15.48 -12.69
CA PRO A 57 -12.15 14.29 -12.94
C PRO A 57 -11.15 14.55 -14.07
N HIS A 58 -9.86 14.65 -13.75
CA HIS A 58 -8.83 14.63 -14.78
C HIS A 58 -8.57 13.16 -15.18
N PRO A 59 -8.75 12.76 -16.46
CA PRO A 59 -8.58 11.38 -16.93
C PRO A 59 -7.10 10.92 -17.03
N ARG A 60 -6.22 11.45 -16.17
CA ARG A 60 -4.76 11.37 -16.30
C ARG A 60 -4.02 11.04 -14.99
N LEU A 61 -4.65 10.34 -14.04
CA LEU A 61 -3.97 9.91 -12.80
C LEU A 61 -2.94 8.79 -13.05
N GLY A 62 -3.19 7.86 -13.97
CA GLY A 62 -2.16 6.94 -14.47
C GLY A 62 -0.99 7.66 -15.16
N LEU A 63 -1.26 8.83 -15.77
CA LEU A 63 -0.23 9.72 -16.32
C LEU A 63 0.53 10.47 -15.22
N ALA A 64 -0.06 10.75 -14.06
CA ALA A 64 0.65 11.32 -12.91
C ALA A 64 1.61 10.30 -12.29
N CYS A 65 1.19 9.05 -12.13
CA CYS A 65 2.08 7.96 -11.72
C CYS A 65 3.22 7.73 -12.72
N ARG A 66 2.90 7.77 -14.01
CA ARG A 66 3.90 7.70 -15.10
C ARG A 66 4.84 8.91 -15.12
N ALA A 67 4.33 10.12 -14.87
CA ALA A 67 5.14 11.34 -14.84
C ALA A 67 6.09 11.34 -13.64
N ILE A 68 5.62 10.93 -12.45
CA ILE A 68 6.46 10.72 -11.26
C ILE A 68 7.55 9.70 -11.56
N TRP A 69 7.19 8.59 -12.23
CA TRP A 69 8.15 7.57 -12.62
C TRP A 69 9.20 8.08 -13.62
N GLU A 70 8.77 8.79 -14.68
CA GLU A 70 9.68 9.33 -15.70
C GLU A 70 10.59 10.46 -15.16
N SER A 71 10.12 11.27 -14.20
CA SER A 71 10.90 12.37 -13.62
C SER A 71 11.90 11.92 -12.55
N GLU A 72 11.53 10.96 -11.71
CA GLU A 72 12.31 10.57 -10.53
C GLU A 72 13.33 9.44 -10.82
N PHE A 73 13.06 8.58 -11.81
CA PHE A 73 13.95 7.48 -12.21
C PHE A 73 15.35 7.96 -12.64
N ASN A 74 15.44 9.14 -13.26
CA ASN A 74 16.70 9.70 -13.74
C ASN A 74 17.54 10.38 -12.64
N VAL A 75 16.99 10.64 -11.46
CA VAL A 75 17.61 11.53 -10.46
C VAL A 75 18.06 10.79 -9.20
N TYR A 76 17.32 9.77 -8.72
CA TYR A 76 17.55 9.23 -7.37
C TYR A 76 17.91 7.74 -7.28
N GLY A 77 17.89 7.00 -8.38
CA GLY A 77 18.13 5.56 -8.40
C GLY A 77 16.99 4.77 -7.70
N MET A 78 16.82 3.49 -8.09
CA MET A 78 15.70 2.65 -7.66
C MET A 78 15.49 2.56 -6.13
N GLU A 79 16.57 2.61 -5.33
CA GLU A 79 16.50 2.39 -3.88
C GLU A 79 15.75 3.51 -3.12
N ARG A 80 15.67 4.72 -3.68
CA ARG A 80 14.97 5.86 -3.05
C ARG A 80 13.54 6.07 -3.54
N LEU A 81 13.10 5.34 -4.57
CA LEU A 81 11.77 5.48 -5.20
C LEU A 81 10.72 4.55 -4.61
N GLN A 82 11.15 3.50 -3.91
CA GLN A 82 10.24 2.53 -3.31
C GLN A 82 9.30 3.16 -2.27
N PRO A 83 9.74 4.10 -1.39
CA PRO A 83 8.84 4.79 -0.47
C PRO A 83 7.80 5.65 -1.18
N LEU A 84 8.19 6.32 -2.28
CA LEU A 84 7.31 7.18 -3.09
C LEU A 84 6.21 6.37 -3.79
N THR A 85 6.52 5.13 -4.17
CA THR A 85 5.55 4.21 -4.81
C THR A 85 4.42 3.79 -3.86
N LEU A 86 4.65 3.82 -2.54
CA LEU A 86 3.60 3.58 -1.55
C LEU A 86 2.51 4.65 -1.61
N LEU A 87 2.85 5.89 -1.98
CA LEU A 87 1.91 7.01 -2.07
C LEU A 87 0.88 6.80 -3.19
N CYS A 88 1.20 5.99 -4.20
CA CYS A 88 0.27 5.63 -5.26
C CYS A 88 -0.93 4.83 -4.75
N TRP A 89 -0.90 4.28 -3.53
CA TRP A 89 -2.06 3.64 -2.88
C TRP A 89 -3.14 4.65 -2.45
N LEU A 90 -2.74 5.81 -1.93
CA LEU A 90 -3.60 6.86 -1.34
C LEU A 90 -4.74 7.35 -2.25
N PRO A 91 -4.57 7.56 -3.56
CA PRO A 91 -5.66 8.07 -4.41
C PRO A 91 -6.72 7.02 -4.74
N PHE A 92 -6.43 5.72 -4.62
CA PHE A 92 -7.35 4.67 -5.09
C PHE A 92 -8.21 4.09 -3.97
N VAL A 93 -7.60 3.57 -2.90
CA VAL A 93 -8.34 2.81 -1.88
C VAL A 93 -9.34 3.67 -1.09
N PRO A 94 -8.93 4.78 -0.45
CA PRO A 94 -9.86 5.67 0.24
C PRO A 94 -10.97 6.21 -0.66
N ARG A 95 -10.66 6.45 -1.95
CA ARG A 95 -11.64 6.94 -2.93
C ARG A 95 -12.75 5.93 -3.19
N VAL A 96 -12.39 4.67 -3.48
CA VAL A 96 -13.38 3.61 -3.74
C VAL A 96 -14.25 3.39 -2.51
N LEU A 97 -13.67 3.38 -1.30
CA LEU A 97 -14.45 3.25 -0.07
C LEU A 97 -15.34 4.45 0.22
N SER A 98 -14.88 5.66 -0.08
CA SER A 98 -15.72 6.87 0.04
C SER A 98 -16.93 6.79 -0.88
N LEU A 99 -16.72 6.44 -2.15
CA LEU A 99 -17.80 6.28 -3.13
C LEU A 99 -18.74 5.13 -2.75
N ALA A 100 -18.22 4.02 -2.23
CA ALA A 100 -19.03 2.89 -1.79
C ALA A 100 -19.92 3.26 -0.59
N ARG A 101 -19.39 4.01 0.39
CA ARG A 101 -20.18 4.54 1.53
C ARG A 101 -21.30 5.47 1.07
N GLU A 102 -21.01 6.34 0.11
CA GLU A 102 -22.01 7.24 -0.45
C GLU A 102 -23.08 6.46 -1.23
N TYR A 103 -22.68 5.50 -2.06
CA TYR A 103 -23.60 4.64 -2.81
C TYR A 103 -24.50 3.83 -1.86
N ALA A 104 -23.94 3.29 -0.78
CA ALA A 104 -24.67 2.54 0.23
C ALA A 104 -25.76 3.37 0.94
N SER A 105 -25.58 4.69 0.99
CA SER A 105 -26.53 5.64 1.59
C SER A 105 -27.65 6.09 0.64
N LYS A 106 -27.57 5.74 -0.65
CA LYS A 106 -28.56 6.16 -1.68
C LYS A 106 -29.32 4.97 -2.27
N ARG A 107 -28.67 3.81 -2.41
CA ARG A 107 -29.25 2.65 -3.08
C ARG A 107 -30.15 1.86 -2.14
N ILE A 108 -31.37 1.56 -2.60
CA ILE A 108 -32.34 0.73 -1.89
C ILE A 108 -32.33 -0.68 -2.49
N VAL A 109 -32.21 -1.69 -1.63
CA VAL A 109 -32.31 -3.12 -1.99
C VAL A 109 -33.09 -3.83 -0.89
N PHE A 110 -34.03 -4.70 -1.27
CA PHE A 110 -34.93 -5.38 -0.33
C PHE A 110 -35.67 -4.41 0.62
N GLY A 111 -36.08 -3.24 0.11
CA GLY A 111 -36.88 -2.26 0.84
C GLY A 111 -36.14 -1.42 1.88
N LYS A 112 -34.80 -1.51 1.98
CA LYS A 112 -33.96 -0.70 2.88
C LYS A 112 -32.75 -0.15 2.15
N LEU A 113 -32.10 0.87 2.70
CA LEU A 113 -30.81 1.32 2.18
C LEU A 113 -29.75 0.23 2.36
N ILE A 114 -28.79 0.18 1.45
CA ILE A 114 -27.67 -0.77 1.54
C ILE A 114 -26.92 -0.64 2.88
N ARG A 115 -26.71 0.59 3.36
CA ARG A 115 -26.07 0.85 4.66
C ARG A 115 -26.81 0.25 5.87
N ASP A 116 -28.12 0.01 5.74
CA ASP A 116 -28.94 -0.54 6.82
C ASP A 116 -28.88 -2.07 6.88
N HIS A 117 -28.23 -2.72 5.90
CA HIS A 117 -28.01 -4.17 5.89
C HIS A 117 -26.74 -4.51 6.67
N PRO A 118 -26.82 -5.28 7.78
CA PRO A 118 -25.67 -5.62 8.61
C PRO A 118 -24.55 -6.36 7.86
N LEU A 119 -24.92 -7.20 6.88
CA LEU A 119 -23.97 -7.92 6.04
C LEU A 119 -23.07 -6.96 5.25
N HIS A 120 -23.67 -5.95 4.60
CA HIS A 120 -22.91 -4.96 3.84
C HIS A 120 -21.97 -4.16 4.75
N MET A 121 -22.46 -3.76 5.93
CA MET A 121 -21.64 -3.05 6.92
C MET A 121 -20.52 -3.91 7.50
N GLN A 122 -20.71 -5.23 7.61
CA GLN A 122 -19.65 -6.16 8.00
C GLN A 122 -18.52 -6.17 6.96
N THR A 123 -18.84 -6.23 5.67
CA THR A 123 -17.86 -6.15 4.57
C THR A 123 -17.15 -4.80 4.57
N MET A 124 -17.90 -3.70 4.57
CA MET A 124 -17.33 -2.34 4.58
C MET A 124 -16.42 -2.11 5.79
N ALA A 125 -16.78 -2.62 6.97
CA ALA A 125 -15.94 -2.50 8.15
C ALA A 125 -14.65 -3.32 8.07
N ARG A 126 -14.61 -4.44 7.34
CA ARG A 126 -13.35 -5.17 7.07
C ARG A 126 -12.44 -4.32 6.17
N LEU A 127 -12.98 -3.76 5.10
CA LEU A 127 -12.23 -2.91 4.17
C LEU A 127 -11.67 -1.65 4.85
N GLU A 128 -12.46 -1.04 5.74
CA GLU A 128 -12.04 0.13 6.52
C GLU A 128 -10.89 -0.23 7.49
N VAL A 129 -10.96 -1.39 8.14
CA VAL A 129 -9.90 -1.87 9.05
C VAL A 129 -8.58 -2.08 8.28
N GLU A 130 -8.64 -2.71 7.11
CA GLU A 130 -7.48 -2.88 6.22
C GLU A 130 -6.89 -1.53 5.77
N THR A 131 -7.77 -0.59 5.42
CA THR A 131 -7.40 0.74 4.93
C THR A 131 -6.72 1.58 6.00
N ARG A 132 -7.25 1.59 7.23
CA ARG A 132 -6.62 2.31 8.36
C ARG A 132 -5.27 1.72 8.73
N GLY A 133 -5.16 0.38 8.73
CA GLY A 133 -3.90 -0.29 8.99
C GLY A 133 -2.82 0.03 7.94
N ALA A 134 -3.18 -0.05 6.66
CA ALA A 134 -2.29 0.31 5.55
C ALA A 134 -1.87 1.79 5.60
N PHE A 135 -2.80 2.68 5.94
CA PHE A 135 -2.52 4.11 6.07
C PHE A 135 -1.51 4.39 7.18
N LEU A 136 -1.67 3.81 8.37
CA LEU A 136 -0.70 3.99 9.45
C LEU A 136 0.68 3.43 9.10
N LEU A 137 0.74 2.28 8.43
CA LEU A 137 2.01 1.71 7.97
C LEU A 137 2.74 2.63 6.97
N LEU A 138 1.97 3.23 6.05
CA LEU A 138 2.48 4.23 5.11
C LEU A 138 2.99 5.47 5.84
N MET A 139 2.20 6.04 6.74
CA MET A 139 2.58 7.24 7.49
C MET A 139 3.81 7.01 8.38
N GLU A 140 3.94 5.83 8.98
CA GLU A 140 5.13 5.48 9.76
C GLU A 140 6.37 5.36 8.88
N THR A 141 6.24 4.74 7.70
CA THR A 141 7.35 4.64 6.74
C THR A 141 7.76 6.04 6.25
N ALA A 142 6.79 6.93 5.99
CA ALA A 142 7.05 8.32 5.63
C ALA A 142 7.70 9.11 6.77
N ARG A 143 7.30 8.89 8.02
CA ARG A 143 7.92 9.49 9.21
C ARG A 143 9.40 9.10 9.30
N LEU A 144 9.70 7.81 9.16
CA LEU A 144 11.07 7.29 9.20
C LEU A 144 11.93 7.85 8.06
N LEU A 145 11.37 7.92 6.84
CA LEU A 145 12.06 8.54 5.70
C LEU A 145 12.37 10.02 5.97
N GLY A 146 11.40 10.77 6.49
CA GLY A 146 11.61 12.18 6.85
C GLY A 146 12.70 12.37 7.91
N LEU A 147 12.81 11.45 8.89
CA LEU A 147 13.91 11.47 9.87
C LEU A 147 15.27 11.20 9.23
N GLU A 148 15.35 10.27 8.28
CA GLU A 148 16.59 9.99 7.53
C GLU A 148 17.02 11.22 6.71
N GLU A 149 16.09 11.80 5.94
CA GLU A 149 16.37 12.95 5.07
C GLU A 149 16.77 14.21 5.85
N THR A 150 16.27 14.36 7.07
CA THR A 150 16.62 15.47 7.96
C THR A 150 17.82 15.18 8.86
N HIS A 151 18.45 14.00 8.71
CA HIS A 151 19.57 13.54 9.55
C HIS A 151 19.25 13.48 11.05
N MET A 152 17.98 13.27 11.40
CA MET A 152 17.49 13.12 12.78
C MET A 152 17.18 11.66 13.15
N ALA A 153 17.34 10.72 12.21
CA ALA A 153 17.13 9.30 12.44
C ALA A 153 18.19 8.69 13.36
N SER A 154 17.76 7.90 14.34
CA SER A 154 18.64 7.01 15.09
C SER A 154 19.09 5.82 14.21
N GLU A 155 20.10 5.06 14.65
CA GLU A 155 20.49 3.82 13.94
C GLU A 155 19.34 2.80 13.91
N GLU A 156 18.53 2.75 14.97
CA GLU A 156 17.34 1.91 15.04
C GLU A 156 16.29 2.33 13.99
N ASP A 157 16.06 3.64 13.83
CA ASP A 157 15.15 4.17 12.81
C ASP A 157 15.61 3.81 11.39
N LEU A 158 16.91 3.88 11.11
CA LEU A 158 17.48 3.51 9.79
C LEU A 158 17.30 2.02 9.50
N HIS A 159 17.55 1.17 10.49
CA HIS A 159 17.32 -0.27 10.39
C HIS A 159 15.84 -0.60 10.17
N LEU A 160 14.97 0.08 10.90
CA LEU A 160 13.53 -0.08 10.79
C LEU A 160 13.01 0.39 9.42
N LEU A 161 13.48 1.55 8.93
CA LEU A 161 13.15 2.06 7.60
C LEU A 161 13.56 1.09 6.50
N ARG A 162 14.77 0.52 6.59
CA ARG A 162 15.27 -0.44 5.61
C ARG A 162 14.41 -1.70 5.52
N LEU A 163 13.87 -2.15 6.65
CA LEU A 163 12.99 -3.32 6.74
C LEU A 163 11.57 -3.01 6.29
N LEU A 164 11.00 -1.91 6.78
CA LEU A 164 9.60 -1.56 6.55
C LEU A 164 9.35 -1.12 5.11
N THR A 165 10.32 -0.54 4.41
CA THR A 165 10.14 -0.10 3.02
C THR A 165 9.66 -1.23 2.08
N PRO A 166 10.37 -2.38 1.95
CA PRO A 166 9.88 -3.48 1.13
C PRO A 166 8.62 -4.14 1.71
N VAL A 167 8.49 -4.24 3.04
CA VAL A 167 7.32 -4.83 3.73
C VAL A 167 6.04 -4.03 3.46
N ALA A 168 6.10 -2.71 3.59
CA ALA A 168 4.99 -1.82 3.32
C ALA A 168 4.60 -1.91 1.84
N LYS A 169 5.57 -1.92 0.92
CA LYS A 169 5.31 -1.96 -0.53
C LYS A 169 4.57 -3.24 -0.89
N LEU A 170 5.13 -4.39 -0.53
CA LEU A 170 4.57 -5.69 -0.91
C LEU A 170 3.19 -5.92 -0.29
N TYR A 171 2.97 -5.44 0.94
CA TYR A 171 1.74 -5.69 1.67
C TYR A 171 0.62 -4.75 1.21
N THR A 172 0.86 -3.43 1.23
CA THR A 172 -0.15 -2.43 0.83
C THR A 172 -0.53 -2.56 -0.64
N GLY A 173 0.40 -2.90 -1.53
CA GLY A 173 0.10 -3.14 -2.95
C GLY A 173 -0.89 -4.30 -3.14
N LYS A 174 -0.72 -5.39 -2.39
CA LYS A 174 -1.63 -6.55 -2.46
C LYS A 174 -2.97 -6.27 -1.78
N GLN A 175 -2.97 -5.53 -0.67
CA GLN A 175 -4.19 -5.03 -0.04
C GLN A 175 -4.97 -4.10 -0.97
N ALA A 176 -4.31 -3.24 -1.74
CA ALA A 176 -4.97 -2.28 -2.64
C ALA A 176 -5.92 -2.98 -3.60
N ILE A 177 -5.42 -4.01 -4.28
CA ILE A 177 -6.21 -4.78 -5.27
C ILE A 177 -7.38 -5.47 -4.58
N ALA A 178 -7.14 -6.12 -3.44
CA ALA A 178 -8.19 -6.82 -2.70
C ALA A 178 -9.29 -5.87 -2.23
N VAL A 179 -8.91 -4.73 -1.65
CA VAL A 179 -9.87 -3.75 -1.13
C VAL A 179 -10.65 -3.06 -2.26
N ILE A 180 -9.98 -2.71 -3.36
CA ILE A 180 -10.65 -2.09 -4.51
C ILE A 180 -11.61 -3.08 -5.17
N SER A 181 -11.19 -4.34 -5.36
CA SER A 181 -12.05 -5.36 -5.96
C SER A 181 -13.35 -5.54 -5.17
N GLU A 182 -13.26 -5.72 -3.86
CA GLU A 182 -14.44 -5.83 -2.99
C GLU A 182 -15.24 -4.51 -2.96
N GLY A 183 -14.55 -3.37 -2.96
CA GLY A 183 -15.17 -2.05 -3.00
C GLY A 183 -15.96 -1.79 -4.28
N LEU A 184 -15.55 -2.35 -5.43
CA LEU A 184 -16.30 -2.32 -6.68
C LEU A 184 -17.55 -3.20 -6.61
N GLU A 185 -17.47 -4.36 -5.95
CA GLU A 185 -18.61 -5.24 -5.75
C GLU A 185 -19.76 -4.57 -4.96
N CYS A 186 -19.45 -3.61 -4.09
CA CYS A 186 -20.45 -2.80 -3.38
C CYS A 186 -21.42 -2.04 -4.32
N PHE A 187 -21.03 -1.79 -5.58
CA PHE A 187 -21.87 -1.14 -6.59
C PHE A 187 -22.69 -2.15 -7.43
N GLY A 188 -22.48 -3.46 -7.22
CA GLY A 188 -23.03 -4.52 -8.05
C GLY A 188 -22.57 -4.40 -9.51
N GLY A 189 -23.46 -4.63 -10.46
CA GLY A 189 -23.14 -4.53 -11.89
C GLY A 189 -22.60 -3.16 -12.32
N GLN A 190 -22.97 -2.08 -11.62
CA GLN A 190 -22.46 -0.73 -11.91
C GLN A 190 -20.96 -0.60 -11.63
N GLY A 191 -20.43 -1.37 -10.67
CA GLY A 191 -19.01 -1.38 -10.36
C GLY A 191 -18.15 -1.98 -11.48
N TYR A 192 -18.77 -2.70 -12.43
CA TYR A 192 -18.09 -3.33 -13.56
C TYR A 192 -18.16 -2.50 -14.85
N LEU A 193 -19.09 -1.54 -14.95
CA LEU A 193 -19.27 -0.76 -16.18
C LEU A 193 -18.19 0.32 -16.31
N GLU A 194 -17.46 0.31 -17.42
CA GLU A 194 -16.31 1.21 -17.66
C GLU A 194 -16.73 2.70 -17.77
N ASP A 195 -17.97 3.00 -18.17
CA ASP A 195 -18.49 4.37 -18.27
C ASP A 195 -18.68 5.06 -16.91
N THR A 196 -18.79 4.28 -15.82
CA THR A 196 -18.79 4.82 -14.45
C THR A 196 -17.42 5.32 -14.00
N GLY A 197 -16.35 4.91 -14.68
CA GLY A 197 -14.97 5.19 -14.29
C GLY A 197 -14.49 4.45 -13.03
N LEU A 198 -15.31 3.60 -12.42
CA LEU A 198 -14.95 2.80 -11.25
C LEU A 198 -13.91 1.70 -11.57
N PRO A 199 -14.05 0.91 -12.66
CA PRO A 199 -13.08 -0.15 -12.99
C PRO A 199 -11.65 0.35 -13.23
N VAL A 200 -11.49 1.63 -13.59
CA VAL A 200 -10.18 2.28 -13.76
C VAL A 200 -9.33 2.12 -12.50
N ALA A 201 -9.92 2.27 -11.31
CA ALA A 201 -9.18 2.17 -10.05
C ALA A 201 -8.57 0.77 -9.86
N LEU A 202 -9.29 -0.30 -10.23
CA LEU A 202 -8.79 -1.67 -10.11
C LEU A 202 -7.66 -1.94 -11.12
N ARG A 203 -7.83 -1.48 -12.36
CA ARG A 203 -6.81 -1.62 -13.41
C ARG A 203 -5.53 -0.87 -13.05
N ASP A 204 -5.66 0.35 -12.55
CA ASP A 204 -4.52 1.17 -12.14
C ASP A 204 -3.84 0.59 -10.89
N ALA A 205 -4.59 0.10 -9.89
CA ALA A 205 -4.02 -0.50 -8.69
C ALA A 205 -3.23 -1.78 -8.95
N GLN A 206 -3.49 -2.50 -10.05
CA GLN A 206 -2.75 -3.71 -10.40
C GLN A 206 -1.25 -3.46 -10.56
N VAL A 207 -0.87 -2.28 -11.08
CA VAL A 207 0.54 -1.93 -11.30
C VAL A 207 1.35 -1.96 -9.99
N LEU A 208 0.71 -1.65 -8.85
CA LEU A 208 1.33 -1.54 -7.53
C LEU A 208 2.03 -2.83 -7.10
N THR A 209 1.62 -3.99 -7.61
CA THR A 209 2.19 -5.29 -7.25
C THR A 209 3.24 -5.80 -8.23
N ILE A 210 3.44 -5.07 -9.33
CA ILE A 210 4.27 -5.49 -10.46
C ILE A 210 5.52 -4.62 -10.55
N TRP A 211 5.35 -3.29 -10.62
CA TRP A 211 6.48 -2.36 -10.77
C TRP A 211 7.31 -2.23 -9.50
N GLU A 212 8.55 -1.75 -9.62
CA GLU A 212 9.46 -1.51 -8.47
C GLU A 212 9.64 -2.74 -7.55
N GLY A 213 9.55 -3.95 -8.13
CA GLY A 213 9.71 -5.24 -7.47
C GLY A 213 8.39 -5.98 -7.21
N THR A 214 8.29 -7.23 -7.69
CA THR A 214 7.12 -8.08 -7.40
C THR A 214 7.06 -8.45 -5.92
N THR A 215 5.91 -8.92 -5.45
CA THR A 215 5.71 -9.34 -4.05
C THR A 215 6.78 -10.34 -3.57
N ASN A 216 7.13 -11.33 -4.39
CA ASN A 216 8.15 -12.32 -4.03
C ASN A 216 9.56 -11.71 -4.04
N ILE A 217 9.89 -10.88 -5.03
CA ILE A 217 11.21 -10.21 -5.08
C ILE A 217 11.42 -9.30 -3.85
N LEU A 218 10.39 -8.58 -3.43
CA LEU A 218 10.47 -7.77 -2.21
C LEU A 218 10.51 -8.61 -0.94
N ALA A 219 9.84 -9.76 -0.91
CA ALA A 219 9.98 -10.70 0.20
C ALA A 219 11.42 -11.25 0.30
N LEU A 220 12.07 -11.54 -0.83
CA LEU A 220 13.50 -11.88 -0.87
C LEU A 220 14.38 -10.69 -0.46
N ASP A 221 14.00 -9.46 -0.79
CA ASP A 221 14.71 -8.27 -0.33
C ASP A 221 14.63 -8.09 1.19
N VAL A 222 13.49 -8.42 1.79
CA VAL A 222 13.36 -8.49 3.26
C VAL A 222 14.41 -9.44 3.82
N LEU A 223 14.49 -10.68 3.31
CA LEU A 223 15.51 -11.64 3.75
C LEU A 223 16.94 -11.12 3.54
N ARG A 224 17.20 -10.48 2.40
CA ARG A 224 18.50 -9.86 2.09
C ARG A 224 18.87 -8.80 3.13
N SER A 225 17.91 -7.99 3.58
CA SER A 225 18.15 -6.96 4.60
C SER A 225 18.45 -7.57 5.97
N LEU A 226 17.81 -8.69 6.34
CA LEU A 226 18.12 -9.45 7.56
C LEU A 226 19.57 -9.97 7.54
N VAL A 227 19.99 -10.60 6.43
CA VAL A 227 21.34 -11.17 6.31
C VAL A 227 22.41 -10.06 6.31
N LYS A 228 22.21 -8.99 5.52
CA LYS A 228 23.19 -7.90 5.40
C LYS A 228 23.40 -7.16 6.73
N SER A 229 22.34 -7.01 7.52
CA SER A 229 22.38 -6.33 8.82
C SER A 229 22.72 -7.26 9.98
N GLN A 230 23.01 -8.54 9.73
CA GLN A 230 23.24 -9.55 10.78
C GLN A 230 22.11 -9.60 11.82
N GLY A 231 20.86 -9.40 11.38
CA GLY A 231 19.68 -9.42 12.23
C GLY A 231 19.36 -8.11 12.97
N GLN A 232 20.17 -7.06 12.84
CA GLN A 232 19.90 -5.76 13.50
C GLN A 232 18.56 -5.14 13.07
N VAL A 233 18.16 -5.31 11.80
CA VAL A 233 16.84 -4.86 11.34
C VAL A 233 15.68 -5.53 12.07
N LEU A 234 15.84 -6.80 12.43
CA LEU A 234 14.82 -7.55 13.15
C LEU A 234 14.83 -7.19 14.65
N ALA A 235 16.00 -6.91 15.22
CA ALA A 235 16.11 -6.38 16.59
C ALA A 235 15.41 -5.02 16.72
N ALA A 236 15.66 -4.09 15.78
CA ALA A 236 14.97 -2.79 15.70
C ALA A 236 13.46 -2.95 15.54
N PHE A 237 13.01 -3.92 14.74
CA PHE A 237 11.60 -4.25 14.61
C PHE A 237 10.97 -4.70 15.94
N PHE A 238 11.61 -5.65 16.64
CA PHE A 238 11.11 -6.15 17.92
C PHE A 238 11.03 -5.04 18.97
N SER A 239 12.07 -4.21 19.07
CA SER A 239 12.15 -3.08 19.98
C SER A 239 11.04 -2.04 19.71
N SER A 240 10.89 -1.62 18.44
CA SER A 240 9.84 -0.68 18.03
C SER A 240 8.43 -1.20 18.32
N VAL A 241 8.14 -2.47 17.99
CA VAL A 241 6.83 -3.08 18.30
C VAL A 241 6.59 -3.11 19.81
N GLN A 242 7.59 -3.50 20.59
CA GLN A 242 7.47 -3.57 22.05
C GLN A 242 7.17 -2.19 22.66
N GLY A 243 7.88 -1.13 22.22
CA GLY A 243 7.61 0.24 22.69
C GLY A 243 6.20 0.72 22.36
N LYS A 244 5.68 0.39 21.18
CA LYS A 244 4.28 0.71 20.79
C LYS A 244 3.25 -0.02 21.65
N LEU A 245 3.52 -1.27 22.01
CA LEU A 245 2.64 -2.07 22.87
C LEU A 245 2.65 -1.58 24.31
N GLU A 246 3.77 -1.06 24.82
CA GLU A 246 3.86 -0.48 26.16
C GLU A 246 2.94 0.73 26.34
N LEU A 247 2.85 1.60 25.32
CA LEU A 247 1.92 2.73 25.32
C LEU A 247 0.46 2.25 25.42
N ALA A 248 0.10 1.21 24.65
CA ALA A 248 -1.25 0.65 24.64
C ALA A 248 -1.60 -0.19 25.87
N SER A 249 -0.59 -0.72 26.58
CA SER A 249 -0.78 -1.57 27.77
C SER A 249 -1.38 -0.83 28.97
N SER A 250 -1.39 0.50 28.92
CA SER A 250 -2.01 1.34 29.96
C SER A 250 -3.54 1.40 29.89
N ILE A 251 -4.15 0.87 28.81
CA ILE A 251 -5.58 0.98 28.51
C ILE A 251 -6.23 -0.40 28.55
N SER A 252 -7.10 -0.63 29.54
CA SER A 252 -7.69 -1.96 29.78
C SER A 252 -8.51 -2.49 28.58
N GLU A 253 -9.14 -1.61 27.80
CA GLU A 253 -9.89 -2.01 26.59
C GLU A 253 -8.99 -2.61 25.48
N LEU A 254 -7.68 -2.39 25.54
CA LEU A 254 -6.68 -2.88 24.59
C LEU A 254 -5.90 -4.09 25.11
N ASP A 255 -6.14 -4.56 26.33
CA ASP A 255 -5.40 -5.67 26.96
C ASP A 255 -5.39 -6.94 26.11
N SER A 256 -6.57 -7.33 25.59
CA SER A 256 -6.68 -8.54 24.76
C SER A 256 -5.95 -8.40 23.41
N PRO A 257 -6.16 -7.33 22.62
CA PRO A 257 -5.39 -7.05 21.41
C PRO A 257 -3.87 -7.00 21.63
N VAL A 258 -3.41 -6.32 22.69
CA VAL A 258 -1.99 -6.23 23.05
C VAL A 258 -1.39 -7.63 23.23
N ARG A 259 -2.07 -8.51 23.99
CA ARG A 259 -1.63 -9.90 24.18
C ARG A 259 -1.53 -10.67 22.87
N LEU A 260 -2.48 -10.49 21.95
CA LEU A 260 -2.47 -11.16 20.65
C LEU A 260 -1.25 -10.75 19.80
N VAL A 261 -0.89 -9.47 19.81
CA VAL A 261 0.31 -8.98 19.12
C VAL A 261 1.58 -9.47 19.81
N GLN A 262 1.65 -9.43 21.15
CA GLN A 262 2.77 -10.01 21.92
C GLN A 262 2.96 -11.49 21.62
N ASP A 263 1.88 -12.27 21.55
CA ASP A 263 1.92 -13.69 21.20
C ASP A 263 2.38 -13.92 19.77
N ALA A 264 1.94 -13.10 18.82
CA ALA A 264 2.43 -13.15 17.44
C ALA A 264 3.93 -12.80 17.36
N LEU A 265 4.38 -11.81 18.12
CA LEU A 265 5.78 -11.40 18.19
C LEU A 265 6.68 -12.52 18.75
N ARG A 266 6.23 -13.20 19.82
CA ARG A 266 6.93 -14.38 20.37
C ARG A 266 7.02 -15.52 19.36
N ARG A 267 5.93 -15.82 18.66
CA ARG A 267 5.87 -16.86 17.62
C ARG A 267 6.80 -16.56 16.45
N LEU A 268 6.84 -15.30 16.00
CA LEU A 268 7.79 -14.85 14.98
C LEU A 268 9.24 -15.07 15.43
N GLY A 269 9.58 -14.72 16.67
CA GLY A 269 10.91 -14.97 17.24
C GLY A 269 11.27 -16.46 17.24
N GLN A 270 10.37 -17.32 17.68
CA GLN A 270 10.55 -18.78 17.65
C GLN A 270 10.71 -19.33 16.23
N PHE A 271 9.95 -18.82 15.26
CA PHE A 271 10.08 -19.18 13.86
C PHE A 271 11.48 -18.83 13.32
N THR A 272 11.94 -17.59 13.55
CA THR A 272 13.26 -17.15 13.07
C THR A 272 14.41 -17.98 13.65
N GLN A 273 14.36 -18.32 14.93
CA GLN A 273 15.37 -19.19 15.56
C GLN A 273 15.41 -20.60 14.97
N ARG A 274 14.25 -21.19 14.68
CA ARG A 274 14.15 -22.53 14.09
C ARG A 274 14.66 -22.56 12.66
N VAL A 275 14.20 -21.63 11.81
CA VAL A 275 14.59 -21.62 10.39
C VAL A 275 16.06 -21.27 10.19
N SER A 276 16.66 -20.46 11.08
CA SER A 276 18.11 -20.26 11.09
C SER A 276 18.91 -21.58 11.22
N SER A 277 18.33 -22.63 11.82
CA SER A 277 18.96 -23.95 11.94
C SER A 277 18.71 -24.89 10.75
N GLU A 278 17.65 -24.66 9.96
CA GLU A 278 17.23 -25.52 8.85
C GLU A 278 17.85 -25.11 7.49
N GLY A 279 18.46 -23.93 7.41
CA GLY A 279 19.22 -23.45 6.27
C GLY A 279 18.47 -22.47 5.36
N ALA A 280 19.20 -21.89 4.40
CA ALA A 280 18.72 -20.76 3.59
C ALA A 280 17.49 -21.09 2.71
N ALA A 281 17.36 -22.33 2.23
CA ALA A 281 16.27 -22.74 1.34
C ALA A 281 14.90 -22.73 2.04
N ALA A 282 14.84 -23.15 3.31
CA ALA A 282 13.61 -23.11 4.10
C ALA A 282 13.15 -21.66 4.35
N MET A 283 14.10 -20.75 4.60
CA MET A 283 13.80 -19.32 4.76
C MET A 283 13.27 -18.72 3.45
N GLU A 284 13.82 -19.11 2.31
CA GLU A 284 13.37 -18.64 1.00
C GLU A 284 11.91 -19.06 0.69
N LEU A 285 11.56 -20.33 0.99
CA LEU A 285 10.18 -20.82 0.85
C LEU A 285 9.19 -20.02 1.70
N ALA A 286 9.59 -19.69 2.93
CA ALA A 286 8.76 -18.93 3.86
C ALA A 286 8.82 -17.40 3.66
N ALA A 287 9.63 -16.89 2.73
CA ALA A 287 9.98 -15.47 2.63
C ALA A 287 8.74 -14.56 2.56
N ARG A 288 7.75 -14.96 1.77
CA ARG A 288 6.54 -14.17 1.54
C ARG A 288 5.67 -14.09 2.78
N ASP A 289 5.38 -15.23 3.41
CA ASP A 289 4.55 -15.28 4.60
C ASP A 289 5.25 -14.67 5.82
N PHE A 290 6.58 -14.79 5.88
CA PHE A 290 7.42 -14.08 6.82
C PHE A 290 7.25 -12.56 6.67
N ALA A 291 7.36 -12.02 5.45
CA ALA A 291 7.15 -10.60 5.20
C ALA A 291 5.70 -10.14 5.51
N TYR A 292 4.70 -10.97 5.23
CA TYR A 292 3.31 -10.68 5.60
C TYR A 292 3.11 -10.69 7.12
N THR A 293 3.78 -11.59 7.83
CA THR A 293 3.78 -11.64 9.30
C THR A 293 4.36 -10.35 9.89
N LEU A 294 5.50 -9.88 9.37
CA LEU A 294 6.08 -8.60 9.76
C LEU A 294 5.08 -7.44 9.55
N ALA A 295 4.45 -7.38 8.38
CA ALA A 295 3.46 -6.34 8.08
C ALA A 295 2.28 -6.39 9.06
N ARG A 296 1.69 -7.58 9.27
CA ARG A 296 0.50 -7.75 10.13
C ARG A 296 0.76 -7.39 11.59
N ILE A 297 1.90 -7.83 12.13
CA ILE A 297 2.31 -7.52 13.49
C ILE A 297 2.56 -6.01 13.63
N TYR A 298 3.31 -5.42 12.71
CA TYR A 298 3.67 -4.00 12.79
C TYR A 298 2.46 -3.08 12.63
N THR A 299 1.58 -3.36 11.66
CA THR A 299 0.31 -2.66 11.51
C THR A 299 -0.57 -2.83 12.74
N GLY A 300 -0.58 -4.01 13.37
CA GLY A 300 -1.31 -4.22 14.63
C GLY A 300 -0.76 -3.34 15.76
N ALA A 301 0.55 -3.25 15.90
CA ALA A 301 1.21 -2.38 16.87
C ALA A 301 0.90 -0.90 16.63
N LEU A 302 0.93 -0.45 15.37
CA LEU A 302 0.57 0.93 14.99
C LEU A 302 -0.90 1.26 15.29
N LEU A 303 -1.83 0.33 15.02
CA LEU A 303 -3.24 0.51 15.34
C LEU A 303 -3.47 0.61 16.86
N LEU A 304 -2.73 -0.17 17.65
CA LEU A 304 -2.79 -0.10 19.11
C LEU A 304 -2.18 1.19 19.65
N GLU A 305 -1.04 1.62 19.13
CA GLU A 305 -0.43 2.92 19.46
C GLU A 305 -1.40 4.07 19.13
N HIS A 306 -2.05 4.02 17.96
CA HIS A 306 -3.01 5.04 17.56
C HIS A 306 -4.25 5.05 18.47
N ALA A 307 -4.80 3.87 18.78
CA ALA A 307 -5.92 3.71 19.70
C ALA A 307 -5.58 4.11 21.15
N ALA A 308 -4.28 4.15 21.49
CA ALA A 308 -3.82 4.51 22.82
C ALA A 308 -3.63 6.02 23.04
N ARG A 309 -3.80 6.82 21.99
CA ARG A 309 -3.65 8.28 22.10
C ARG A 309 -4.81 8.90 22.89
N PRO A 310 -4.58 10.03 23.59
CA PRO A 310 -5.64 10.71 24.35
C PRO A 310 -6.81 11.21 23.49
N ASP A 311 -6.58 11.45 22.20
CA ASP A 311 -7.56 11.91 21.22
C ASP A 311 -8.23 10.78 20.44
N ALA A 312 -7.91 9.51 20.76
CA ALA A 312 -8.44 8.36 20.05
C ALA A 312 -9.95 8.18 20.26
N SER A 313 -10.66 7.82 19.20
CA SER A 313 -12.09 7.51 19.26
C SER A 313 -12.30 6.05 19.70
N SER A 314 -13.51 5.74 20.19
CA SER A 314 -13.91 4.35 20.45
C SER A 314 -13.87 3.47 19.20
N THR A 315 -13.97 4.08 18.00
CA THR A 315 -13.82 3.34 16.74
C THR A 315 -12.39 2.92 16.47
N ASP A 316 -11.39 3.66 16.96
CA ASP A 316 -9.97 3.33 16.75
C ASP A 316 -9.58 2.13 17.61
N ALA A 317 -10.04 2.08 18.86
CA ALA A 317 -9.95 0.89 19.70
C ALA A 317 -10.64 -0.32 19.04
N TYR A 318 -11.83 -0.12 18.46
CA TYR A 318 -12.55 -1.19 17.77
C TYR A 318 -11.81 -1.71 16.52
N VAL A 319 -11.18 -0.83 15.75
CA VAL A 319 -10.37 -1.19 14.58
C VAL A 319 -9.17 -2.03 15.02
N ALA A 320 -8.45 -1.59 16.05
CA ALA A 320 -7.32 -2.33 16.60
C ALA A 320 -7.73 -3.73 17.10
N GLN A 321 -8.85 -3.82 17.80
CA GLN A 321 -9.42 -5.10 18.24
C GLN A 321 -9.77 -6.04 17.08
N ARG A 322 -10.37 -5.50 16.01
CA ARG A 322 -10.72 -6.30 14.83
C ARG A 322 -9.49 -6.77 14.08
N TRP A 323 -8.49 -5.90 13.90
CA TRP A 323 -7.22 -6.27 13.26
C TRP A 323 -6.53 -7.40 14.02
N CYS A 324 -6.41 -7.29 15.34
CA CYS A 324 -5.65 -8.27 16.12
C CYS A 324 -6.31 -9.65 16.21
N LYS A 325 -7.60 -9.77 15.87
CA LYS A 325 -8.34 -11.05 15.84
C LYS A 325 -8.08 -11.88 14.58
N GLN A 326 -7.47 -11.31 13.55
CA GLN A 326 -7.08 -12.07 12.37
C GLN A 326 -5.80 -12.88 12.61
N ASP A 327 -5.40 -13.72 11.66
CA ASP A 327 -4.12 -14.40 11.75
C ASP A 327 -2.96 -13.41 11.58
N LEU A 328 -2.32 -13.05 12.70
CA LEU A 328 -1.17 -12.15 12.72
C LEU A 328 0.16 -12.83 12.33
N CYS A 329 0.23 -14.17 12.37
CA CYS A 329 1.47 -14.92 12.13
C CYS A 329 1.27 -16.04 11.09
N PRO A 330 0.90 -15.67 9.84
CA PRO A 330 0.68 -16.65 8.78
C PRO A 330 1.89 -17.56 8.55
N VAL A 331 3.11 -17.08 8.76
CA VAL A 331 4.32 -17.90 8.60
C VAL A 331 4.32 -19.11 9.53
N GLU A 332 3.86 -18.98 10.78
CA GLU A 332 3.77 -20.12 11.69
C GLU A 332 2.58 -21.03 11.34
N SER A 333 1.46 -20.46 10.89
CA SER A 333 0.27 -21.20 10.45
C SER A 333 0.60 -22.11 9.26
N GLU A 334 1.27 -21.59 8.25
CA GLU A 334 1.66 -22.31 7.04
C GLU A 334 2.79 -23.32 7.32
N GLU A 335 3.72 -23.00 8.23
CA GLU A 335 4.73 -23.95 8.68
C GLU A 335 4.08 -25.18 9.34
N LYS A 336 3.12 -24.97 10.26
CA LYS A 336 2.35 -26.05 10.89
C LYS A 336 1.55 -26.87 9.89
N ALA A 337 1.16 -26.27 8.76
CA ALA A 337 0.46 -26.96 7.68
C ALA A 337 1.39 -27.81 6.79
N GLY A 338 2.71 -27.69 6.91
CA GLY A 338 3.64 -28.55 6.18
C GLY A 338 4.35 -27.90 4.99
N TYR A 339 4.23 -26.59 4.77
CA TYR A 339 4.66 -25.99 3.52
C TYR A 339 6.16 -25.67 3.42
N TYR A 340 6.90 -25.59 4.53
CA TYR A 340 8.32 -25.17 4.50
C TYR A 340 9.33 -26.30 4.74
N TYR A 341 8.89 -27.56 4.78
CA TYR A 341 9.79 -28.69 4.97
C TYR A 341 10.71 -28.89 3.75
N GLY A 342 11.93 -29.39 3.96
CA GLY A 342 12.94 -29.52 2.88
C GLY A 342 12.53 -30.37 1.65
N LYS A 343 11.50 -31.22 1.76
CA LYS A 343 10.91 -31.96 0.62
C LYS A 343 9.81 -31.19 -0.11
N ALA A 344 9.20 -30.17 0.51
CA ALA A 344 8.07 -29.41 -0.03
C ALA A 344 8.44 -28.78 -1.38
N ALA A 345 9.58 -28.09 -1.48
CA ALA A 345 10.02 -27.47 -2.74
C ALA A 345 10.08 -28.44 -3.94
N ALA A 346 10.53 -29.67 -3.70
CA ALA A 346 10.60 -30.69 -4.75
C ALA A 346 9.20 -31.22 -5.11
N MET A 347 8.31 -31.36 -4.12
CA MET A 347 6.91 -31.74 -4.37
C MET A 347 6.15 -30.63 -5.10
N ASP A 348 6.34 -29.36 -4.72
CA ASP A 348 5.74 -28.20 -5.38
C ASP A 348 6.18 -28.10 -6.84
N THR A 349 7.48 -28.33 -7.09
CA THR A 349 8.00 -28.41 -8.46
C THR A 349 7.30 -29.54 -9.24
N SER A 350 7.20 -30.72 -8.63
CA SER A 350 6.54 -31.86 -9.26
C SER A 350 5.06 -31.58 -9.55
N LEU A 351 4.35 -30.94 -8.61
CA LEU A 351 2.95 -30.54 -8.74
C LEU A 351 2.74 -29.53 -9.87
N VAL A 352 3.59 -28.51 -9.97
CA VAL A 352 3.48 -27.45 -10.98
C VAL A 352 3.77 -27.97 -12.40
N TYR A 353 4.70 -28.92 -12.53
CA TYR A 353 5.11 -29.46 -13.83
C TYR A 353 4.47 -30.81 -14.17
N GLU A 354 3.58 -31.34 -13.33
CA GLU A 354 2.88 -32.61 -13.59
C GLU A 354 2.09 -32.52 -14.91
N GLY A 355 2.39 -33.42 -15.85
CA GLY A 355 1.74 -33.44 -17.16
C GLY A 355 2.09 -32.28 -18.10
N SER A 356 2.99 -31.38 -17.69
CA SER A 356 3.41 -30.24 -18.52
C SER A 356 4.29 -30.73 -19.68
N PRO A 357 4.01 -30.33 -20.93
CA PRO A 357 4.88 -30.67 -22.04
C PRO A 357 6.26 -30.03 -21.83
N VAL A 358 7.32 -30.83 -21.92
CA VAL A 358 8.70 -30.31 -21.92
C VAL A 358 8.88 -29.51 -23.20
N LEU A 359 8.66 -28.19 -23.13
CA LEU A 359 8.90 -27.27 -24.24
C LEU A 359 10.40 -27.25 -24.52
N LYS A 360 10.84 -27.95 -25.57
CA LYS A 360 12.21 -27.88 -26.08
C LYS A 360 12.37 -26.59 -26.87
N GLY A 361 12.94 -25.55 -26.26
CA GLY A 361 13.29 -24.28 -26.91
C GLY A 361 13.69 -23.21 -25.89
N LYS A 362 14.53 -22.25 -26.30
CA LYS A 362 14.73 -21.01 -25.53
C LYS A 362 13.54 -20.08 -25.83
N LEU A 363 12.95 -19.52 -24.76
CA LEU A 363 11.94 -18.46 -24.82
C LEU A 363 12.49 -17.20 -25.51
#